data_AF-A0A1C6E978-F1
#
_entry.id   AF-A0A1C6E978-F1
#
_cell.length_a   1.000
_cell.length_b   1.000
_cell.length_c   1.000
_cell.angle_alpha   90.00
_cell.angle_beta   90.00
_cell.angle_gamma   90.00
#
_symmetry.space_group_name_H-M   'P 1'
#
loop_
_entity.id
_entity.type
_entity.pdbx_description
1 polymer ?
#
loop_
_entity_poly.entity_id
_entity_poly.type
_entity_poly.pdbx_seq_one_letter_code
_entity_poly.pdbx_strand_id
1 'polypeptide(L)'
;MIFSRYSSPFDLLDGYIQTGQFTSFISQFIDIHEEEKVWEIWLNKATGKTWGEFRDLVIPPEIETPDISEMLAESSRTLANFNPYEEVKHGNI
;
A
#
# COMPACT_ATOMS: atom_id res chain seq x y z
N MET A 1 22.98 -13.96 -19.69
CA MET A 1 22.99 -13.79 -18.23
C MET A 1 22.93 -12.31 -17.91
N ILE A 2 21.78 -11.84 -17.44
CA ILE A 2 21.44 -10.41 -17.24
C ILE A 2 21.82 -9.86 -15.86
N PHE A 3 22.48 -10.68 -15.02
CA PHE A 3 22.69 -10.37 -13.61
C PHE A 3 24.09 -9.87 -13.22
N SER A 4 25.00 -9.60 -14.18
CA SER A 4 26.34 -9.07 -13.83
C SER A 4 26.39 -7.55 -13.60
N ARG A 5 25.29 -6.82 -13.80
CA ARG A 5 25.24 -5.37 -13.56
C ARG A 5 24.88 -4.98 -12.11
N TYR A 6 24.32 -5.91 -11.33
CA TYR A 6 24.04 -5.71 -9.91
C TYR A 6 25.12 -6.46 -9.13
N SER A 7 26.31 -5.86 -9.02
CA SER A 7 27.48 -6.52 -8.39
C SER A 7 27.24 -6.92 -6.92
N SER A 8 26.16 -6.44 -6.32
CA SER A 8 25.54 -6.95 -5.11
C SER A 8 24.06 -6.55 -5.11
N PRO A 9 23.10 -7.48 -4.89
CA PRO A 9 21.70 -7.14 -4.70
C PRO A 9 21.47 -6.23 -3.48
N PHE A 10 22.40 -6.20 -2.52
CA PHE A 10 22.34 -5.31 -1.36
C PHE A 10 22.60 -3.85 -1.71
N ASP A 11 23.50 -3.58 -2.67
CA ASP A 11 23.81 -2.20 -3.09
C ASP A 11 22.58 -1.53 -3.73
N LEU A 12 21.77 -2.33 -4.43
CA LEU A 12 20.51 -1.88 -5.00
C LEU A 12 19.48 -1.54 -3.91
N LEU A 13 19.35 -2.41 -2.90
CA LEU A 13 18.44 -2.19 -1.77
C LEU A 13 18.87 -0.97 -0.95
N ASP A 14 20.16 -0.81 -0.70
CA ASP A 14 20.72 0.36 -0.02
C ASP A 14 20.41 1.65 -0.78
N GLY A 15 20.49 1.63 -2.12
CA GLY A 15 20.06 2.74 -2.96
C GLY A 15 18.58 3.11 -2.75
N TYR A 16 17.69 2.12 -2.75
CA TYR A 16 16.25 2.36 -2.54
C TYR A 16 15.91 2.81 -1.12
N ILE A 17 16.66 2.34 -0.11
CA ILE A 17 16.53 2.78 1.28
C ILE A 17 16.97 4.24 1.41
N GLN A 18 18.11 4.61 0.83
CA GLN A 18 18.63 5.98 0.87
C GLN A 18 17.73 6.99 0.16
N THR A 19 17.04 6.58 -0.90
CA THR A 19 16.10 7.45 -1.62
C THR A 19 14.70 7.47 -0.99
N GLY A 20 14.46 6.73 0.10
CA GLY A 20 13.14 6.61 0.74
C GLY A 20 12.09 5.90 -0.12
N GLN A 21 12.51 5.20 -1.18
CA GLN A 21 11.64 4.53 -2.15
C GLN A 21 11.53 3.02 -1.88
N PHE A 22 12.18 2.53 -0.83
CA PHE A 22 12.20 1.12 -0.48
C PHE A 22 10.80 0.51 -0.34
N THR A 23 9.88 1.20 0.31
CA THR A 23 8.50 0.72 0.46
C THR A 23 7.80 0.56 -0.90
N SER A 24 7.96 1.53 -1.81
CA SER A 24 7.39 1.45 -3.15
C SER A 24 8.02 0.31 -3.97
N PHE A 25 9.33 0.11 -3.83
CA PHE A 25 10.03 -1.01 -4.45
C PHE A 25 9.50 -2.36 -3.95
N ILE A 26 9.29 -2.52 -2.64
CA ILE A 26 8.74 -3.77 -2.08
C ILE A 26 7.31 -4.01 -2.54
N SER A 27 6.46 -2.97 -2.60
CA SER A 27 5.11 -3.10 -3.15
C SER A 27 5.14 -3.56 -4.61
N GLN A 28 5.92 -2.89 -5.46
CA GLN A 28 6.08 -3.28 -6.86
C GLN A 28 6.62 -4.71 -7.01
N PHE A 29 7.56 -5.11 -6.15
CA PHE A 29 8.11 -6.46 -6.16
C PHE A 29 7.05 -7.52 -5.82
N ILE A 30 6.19 -7.24 -4.83
CA ILE A 30 5.07 -8.11 -4.47
C ILE A 30 4.10 -8.23 -5.65
N ASP A 31 3.74 -7.11 -6.29
CA ASP A 31 2.81 -7.08 -7.41
C ASP A 31 3.32 -7.93 -8.58
N ILE A 32 4.60 -7.79 -8.93
CA ILE A 32 5.25 -8.58 -9.98
C ILE A 32 5.20 -10.08 -9.65
N HIS A 33 5.50 -10.45 -8.42
CA HIS A 33 5.54 -11.85 -8.00
C HIS A 33 4.14 -12.48 -7.89
N GLU A 34 3.12 -11.71 -7.52
CA GLU A 34 1.73 -12.16 -7.61
C GLU A 34 1.28 -12.35 -9.06
N GLU A 35 1.62 -11.43 -9.95
CA GLU A 35 1.31 -11.54 -11.38
C GLU A 35 1.95 -12.79 -12.00
N GLU A 36 3.21 -13.10 -11.69
CA GLU A 36 3.88 -14.33 -12.13
C GLU A 36 3.16 -15.59 -11.65
N LYS A 37 2.70 -15.62 -10.39
CA LYS A 37 1.92 -16.75 -9.87
C LYS A 37 0.58 -16.91 -10.59
N VAL A 38 -0.13 -15.80 -10.82
CA VAL A 38 -1.41 -15.81 -11.55
C VAL A 38 -1.20 -16.28 -12.99
N TRP A 39 -0.09 -15.89 -13.61
CA TRP A 39 0.32 -16.33 -14.95
C TRP A 39 0.57 -17.85 -14.99
N GLU A 40 1.31 -18.39 -14.03
CA GLU A 40 1.54 -19.83 -13.91
C GLU A 40 0.24 -20.60 -13.69
N ILE A 41 -0.70 -20.06 -12.90
CA ILE A 41 -2.02 -20.67 -12.72
C ILE A 41 -2.80 -20.68 -14.04
N TRP A 42 -2.75 -19.59 -14.81
CA TRP A 42 -3.42 -19.52 -16.11
C TRP A 42 -2.82 -20.52 -17.11
N LEU A 43 -1.50 -20.65 -17.17
CA LEU A 43 -0.82 -21.61 -18.05
C LEU A 43 -1.18 -23.06 -17.73
N ASN A 44 -1.21 -23.41 -16.44
CA ASN A 44 -1.45 -24.79 -16.00
C ASN A 44 -2.93 -25.16 -15.97
N LYS A 45 -3.82 -24.18 -15.83
CA LYS A 45 -5.27 -24.40 -15.79
C LYS A 45 -5.81 -24.13 -17.19
N ALA A 46 -6.12 -25.20 -17.93
CA ALA A 46 -6.75 -25.14 -19.26
C ALA A 46 -8.15 -24.49 -19.19
N THR A 47 -8.17 -23.18 -19.02
CA THR A 47 -9.34 -22.38 -18.68
C THR A 47 -10.16 -22.02 -19.92
N GLY A 48 -9.59 -22.20 -21.12
CA GLY A 48 -10.25 -21.85 -22.40
C GLY A 48 -10.50 -20.36 -22.58
N LYS A 49 -10.03 -19.53 -21.64
CA LYS A 49 -10.18 -18.07 -21.62
C LYS A 49 -8.86 -17.41 -22.01
N THR A 50 -8.97 -16.22 -22.58
CA THR A 50 -7.78 -15.41 -22.85
C THR A 50 -7.17 -14.91 -21.54
N TRP A 51 -5.88 -14.57 -21.56
CA TRP A 51 -5.17 -14.06 -20.37
C TRP A 51 -5.85 -12.82 -19.76
N GLY A 52 -6.30 -11.88 -20.59
CA GLY A 52 -6.98 -10.67 -20.12
C GLY A 52 -8.24 -10.98 -19.32
N GLU A 53 -9.11 -11.85 -19.84
CA GLU A 53 -10.34 -12.26 -19.16
C GLU A 53 -10.06 -13.03 -17.85
N PHE A 54 -8.95 -13.75 -17.77
CA PHE A 54 -8.56 -14.46 -16.56
C PHE A 54 -7.98 -13.51 -15.50
N ARG A 55 -7.13 -12.57 -15.93
CA ARG A 55 -6.51 -11.56 -15.08
C ARG A 55 -7.56 -10.72 -14.35
N ASP A 56 -8.54 -10.21 -15.09
CA ASP A 56 -9.61 -9.36 -14.55
C ASP A 56 -10.52 -10.09 -13.55
N LEU A 57 -10.51 -11.43 -13.56
CA LEU A 57 -11.27 -12.28 -12.66
C LEU A 57 -10.51 -12.61 -11.35
N VAL A 58 -9.17 -12.56 -11.38
CA VAL A 58 -8.31 -12.97 -10.27
C VAL A 58 -7.76 -11.79 -9.50
N ILE A 59 -7.46 -10.68 -10.18
CA ILE A 59 -7.03 -9.44 -9.53
C ILE A 59 -8.30 -8.70 -9.09
N PRO A 60 -8.60 -8.63 -7.79
CA PRO A 60 -9.73 -7.83 -7.32
C PRO A 60 -9.50 -6.36 -7.71
N PRO A 61 -10.55 -5.60 -8.05
CA PRO A 61 -10.40 -4.16 -8.23
C PRO A 61 -9.78 -3.56 -6.98
N GLU A 62 -8.82 -2.66 -7.18
CA GLU A 62 -8.14 -1.91 -6.12
C GLU A 62 -9.20 -1.39 -5.14
N ILE A 63 -9.15 -1.87 -3.89
CA ILE A 63 -10.11 -1.49 -2.87
C ILE A 63 -9.88 0.00 -2.63
N GLU A 64 -10.86 0.82 -3.01
CA GLU A 64 -10.86 2.26 -2.76
C GLU A 64 -10.54 2.46 -1.27
N THR A 65 -9.38 3.06 -0.98
CA THR A 65 -9.01 3.34 0.41
C THR A 65 -10.12 4.21 0.99
N PRO A 66 -10.68 3.86 2.16
CA PRO A 66 -11.76 4.64 2.74
C PRO A 66 -11.32 6.10 2.87
N ASP A 67 -12.12 7.03 2.38
CA ASP A 67 -11.85 8.46 2.47
C ASP A 67 -11.91 8.87 3.95
N ILE A 68 -10.74 8.93 4.58
CA ILE A 68 -10.56 9.33 5.98
C ILE A 68 -10.47 10.84 6.16
N SER A 69 -10.68 11.64 5.10
CA SER A 69 -10.56 13.11 5.16
C SER A 69 -11.52 13.72 6.19
N GLU A 70 -12.73 13.18 6.29
CA GLU A 70 -13.73 13.64 7.25
C GLU A 70 -13.33 13.32 8.70
N MET A 71 -12.81 12.11 8.95
CA MET A 71 -12.28 11.71 10.26
C MET A 71 -11.09 12.58 10.69
N LEU A 72 -10.21 12.92 9.75
CA LEU A 72 -9.06 13.79 10.01
C LEU A 72 -9.50 15.22 10.33
N ALA A 73 -10.50 15.75 9.60
CA ALA A 73 -11.06 17.07 9.84
C ALA A 73 -11.75 17.17 11.21
N GLU A 74 -12.47 16.13 11.62
CA GLU A 74 -13.14 16.06 12.91
C GLU A 74 -12.13 16.02 14.08
N SER A 75 -11.07 15.20 13.95
CA SER A 75 -9.98 15.16 14.92
C SER A 75 -9.27 16.52 15.04
N SER A 76 -9.02 17.20 13.92
CA SER A 76 -8.41 18.54 13.91
C SER A 76 -9.27 19.60 14.59
N ARG A 77 -10.60 19.60 14.36
CA ARG A 77 -11.53 20.52 15.05
C ARG A 77 -11.56 20.28 16.56
N THR A 78 -11.53 19.02 16.98
CA THR A 78 -11.53 18.63 18.39
C THR A 78 -10.28 19.13 19.10
N LEU A 79 -9.11 19.00 18.48
CA LEU A 79 -7.85 19.52 19.02
C LEU A 79 -7.78 21.05 19.03
N ALA A 80 -8.35 21.72 18.02
CA ALA A 80 -8.35 23.18 17.95
C ALA A 80 -9.14 23.83 19.10
N ASN A 81 -10.18 23.15 19.60
CA ASN A 81 -11.00 23.61 20.72
C ASN A 81 -10.59 23.01 22.07
N PHE A 82 -9.50 22.23 22.11
CA PHE A 82 -9.02 21.62 23.34
C PHE A 82 -8.21 22.63 24.16
N ASN A 83 -8.81 23.14 25.24
CA ASN A 83 -8.11 23.96 26.23
C ASN A 83 -7.95 23.17 27.54
N PRO A 84 -6.75 22.64 27.87
CA PRO A 84 -6.53 21.82 29.05
C PRO A 84 -6.62 22.60 30.38
N TYR A 85 -6.80 23.93 30.32
CA TYR A 85 -6.90 24.81 31.48
C TYR A 85 -8.29 25.46 31.62
N GLU A 86 -9.33 24.93 30.96
CA GLU A 86 -10.70 25.32 31.30
C GLU A 86 -10.96 24.91 32.77
N GLU A 87 -10.94 25.89 33.67
CA GLU A 87 -11.37 25.69 35.05
C GLU A 87 -12.85 25.29 35.03
N VAL A 88 -13.11 24.02 35.35
CA VAL A 88 -14.45 23.55 35.66
C VAL A 88 -14.94 24.37 36.85
N LYS A 89 -15.70 25.43 36.58
CA LYS A 89 -16.40 26.17 37.62
C LYS A 89 -17.47 25.24 38.17
N HIS A 90 -17.09 24.44 39.16
CA HIS A 90 -18.05 23.80 40.05
C HIS A 90 -18.88 24.92 40.66
N GLY A 91 -20.14 25.02 40.23
CA GLY A 91 -21.10 25.94 40.82
C GLY A 91 -21.15 25.69 42.32
N ASN A 92 -20.83 26.72 43.11
CA ASN A 92 -21.04 26.70 44.55
C ASN A 92 -22.53 26.50 44.82
N ILE A 93 -22.82 25.47 45.60
CA ILE A 93 -24.10 25.19 46.25
C ILE A 93 -24.29 26.17 47.41
#